data_AF-A0A7T5RF18-F1
#
_entry.id   AF-A0A7T5RF18-F1
#
_cell.length_a   1.000
_cell.length_b   1.000
_cell.length_c   1.000
_cell.angle_alpha   90.00
_cell.angle_beta   90.00
_cell.angle_gamma   90.00
#
_symmetry.space_group_name_H-M   'P 1'
#
loop_
_entity.id
_entity.type
_entity.pdbx_description
1 polymer ?
#
loop_
_entity_poly.entity_id
_entity_poly.type
_entity_poly.pdbx_seq_one_letter_code
_entity_poly.pdbx_strand_id
1 'polypeptide(L)'
;MIQFFDFHKNYYTGIKGVYFRRILKKIIKIGDLSSKRVLDFGCGRGELKKLLPSVVGYDILPDLSDVADWRSVKFDTVVANEVFYLFSKKELEIFLDELYKCNPKAELIVGISRQSILNNIAKYLGDVKDAYAGTKLSPSEELAVLKDRMNVIDKKTVWFMCNIYLLRFKHL
;
A
#
# COMPACT_ATOMS: atom_id res chain seq x y z
N MET A 1 24.89 17.44 -10.49
CA MET A 1 24.29 16.35 -11.27
C MET A 1 23.13 15.83 -10.42
N ILE A 2 21.90 16.22 -10.76
CA ILE A 2 20.71 15.87 -9.96
C ILE A 2 20.37 14.42 -10.32
N GLN A 3 20.44 13.52 -9.35
CA GLN A 3 20.05 12.13 -9.53
C GLN A 3 18.51 12.09 -9.49
N PHE A 4 17.86 12.11 -10.65
CA PHE A 4 16.42 11.90 -10.73
C PHE A 4 16.08 10.56 -10.07
N PHE A 5 15.18 10.58 -9.10
CA PHE A 5 14.70 9.38 -8.45
C PHE A 5 13.89 8.54 -9.46
N ASP A 6 14.28 7.29 -9.61
CA ASP A 6 13.66 6.35 -10.52
C ASP A 6 12.65 5.49 -9.76
N PHE A 7 11.37 5.88 -9.78
CA PHE A 7 10.26 5.03 -9.28
C PHE A 7 10.16 3.69 -10.05
N HIS A 8 10.84 3.55 -11.19
CA HIS A 8 10.98 2.29 -11.93
C HIS A 8 12.07 1.38 -11.35
N LYS A 9 12.80 1.77 -10.30
CA LYS A 9 13.82 0.91 -9.69
C LYS A 9 13.20 -0.37 -9.12
N ASN A 10 13.75 -1.51 -9.51
CA ASN A 10 13.27 -2.80 -9.04
C ASN A 10 13.83 -3.14 -7.66
N TYR A 11 13.02 -3.01 -6.62
CA TYR A 11 13.37 -3.38 -5.24
C TYR A 11 13.25 -4.89 -4.94
N TYR A 12 12.76 -5.67 -5.91
CA TYR A 12 12.51 -7.11 -5.77
C TYR A 12 13.70 -7.98 -6.22
N THR A 13 14.91 -7.45 -6.24
CA THR A 13 16.13 -8.21 -6.57
C THR A 13 16.84 -8.74 -5.32
N GLY A 14 17.40 -9.95 -5.39
CA GLY A 14 18.18 -10.56 -4.30
C GLY A 14 17.37 -10.90 -3.04
N ILE A 15 18.00 -10.84 -1.87
CA ILE A 15 17.39 -11.18 -0.57
C ILE A 15 16.19 -10.27 -0.25
N LYS A 16 16.24 -8.99 -0.66
CA LYS A 16 15.12 -8.06 -0.54
C LYS A 16 13.89 -8.53 -1.32
N GLY A 17 14.10 -9.10 -2.51
CA GLY A 17 13.02 -9.71 -3.29
C GLY A 17 12.33 -10.87 -2.59
N VAL A 18 13.06 -11.71 -1.87
CA VAL A 18 12.48 -12.81 -1.08
C VAL A 18 11.58 -12.24 0.03
N TYR A 19 12.04 -11.19 0.72
CA TYR A 19 11.27 -10.51 1.75
C TYR A 19 9.95 -9.94 1.21
N PHE A 20 10.01 -9.10 0.16
CA PHE A 20 8.81 -8.47 -0.40
C PHE A 20 7.86 -9.49 -1.02
N ARG A 21 8.37 -10.53 -1.69
CA ARG A 21 7.53 -11.63 -2.18
C ARG A 21 6.82 -12.37 -1.03
N ARG A 22 7.45 -12.49 0.13
CA ARG A 22 6.83 -13.10 1.32
C ARG A 22 5.70 -12.22 1.87
N ILE A 23 5.85 -10.90 1.83
CA ILE A 23 4.79 -9.94 2.15
C ILE A 23 3.60 -10.13 1.21
N LEU A 24 3.83 -10.08 -0.11
CA LEU A 24 2.76 -10.24 -1.10
C LEU A 24 2.02 -11.58 -0.96
N LYS A 25 2.75 -12.69 -0.75
CA LYS A 25 2.12 -13.99 -0.47
C LYS A 25 1.27 -13.99 0.80
N LYS A 26 1.65 -13.25 1.84
CA LYS A 26 0.83 -13.11 3.05
C LYS A 26 -0.39 -12.21 2.82
N ILE A 27 -0.26 -11.16 2.03
CA ILE A 27 -1.37 -10.30 1.60
C ILE A 27 -2.42 -11.11 0.84
N ILE A 28 -2.00 -11.89 -0.16
CA ILE A 28 -2.89 -12.78 -0.91
C ILE A 28 -3.64 -13.73 0.03
N LYS A 29 -2.93 -14.32 0.99
CA LYS A 29 -3.51 -15.29 1.93
C LYS A 29 -4.45 -14.65 2.96
N ILE A 30 -4.08 -13.53 3.59
CA ILE A 30 -4.91 -12.90 4.63
C ILE A 30 -6.19 -12.32 4.02
N GLY A 31 -6.13 -11.84 2.78
CA GLY A 31 -7.26 -11.27 2.07
C GLY A 31 -8.13 -12.26 1.32
N ASP A 32 -7.74 -13.53 1.22
CA ASP A 32 -8.32 -14.49 0.27
C ASP A 32 -8.48 -13.89 -1.14
N LEU A 33 -7.42 -13.26 -1.64
CA LEU A 33 -7.53 -12.36 -2.81
C LEU A 33 -7.88 -13.08 -4.11
N SER A 34 -7.65 -14.39 -4.22
CA SER A 34 -7.96 -15.17 -5.43
C SER A 34 -9.46 -15.25 -5.75
N SER A 35 -10.34 -15.02 -4.77
CA SER A 35 -11.79 -15.07 -4.93
C SER A 35 -12.45 -13.69 -5.09
N LYS A 36 -11.65 -12.62 -5.17
CA LYS A 36 -12.12 -11.23 -5.05
C LYS A 36 -11.66 -10.36 -6.21
N ARG A 37 -12.40 -9.27 -6.44
CA ARG A 37 -11.94 -8.17 -7.30
C ARG A 37 -11.00 -7.28 -6.49
N VAL A 38 -9.77 -7.13 -6.95
CA VAL A 38 -8.71 -6.48 -6.18
C VAL A 38 -8.20 -5.25 -6.91
N LEU A 39 -8.15 -4.14 -6.18
CA LEU A 39 -7.39 -2.95 -6.55
C LEU A 39 -6.06 -2.96 -5.77
N ASP A 40 -4.93 -2.87 -6.48
CA ASP A 40 -3.61 -2.63 -5.90
C ASP A 40 -3.29 -1.13 -6.00
N PHE A 41 -3.41 -0.42 -4.89
CA PHE A 41 -3.21 1.02 -4.80
C PHE A 41 -1.77 1.32 -4.42
N GLY A 42 -1.09 2.16 -5.20
CA GLY A 42 0.37 2.30 -5.16
C GLY A 42 1.08 1.07 -5.72
N CYS A 43 0.59 0.54 -6.85
CA CYS A 43 1.03 -0.76 -7.38
C CYS A 43 2.47 -0.78 -7.91
N GLY A 44 3.07 0.38 -8.18
CA GLY A 44 4.36 0.51 -8.82
C GLY A 44 4.46 -0.38 -10.06
N ARG A 45 5.45 -1.28 -10.11
CA ARG A 45 5.69 -2.19 -11.24
C ARG A 45 4.74 -3.41 -11.31
N GLY A 46 3.63 -3.41 -10.56
CA GLY A 46 2.61 -4.44 -10.59
C GLY A 46 3.07 -5.80 -10.02
N GLU A 47 3.89 -5.80 -8.97
CA GLU A 47 4.45 -7.04 -8.41
C GLU A 47 3.38 -7.96 -7.80
N LEU A 48 2.30 -7.39 -7.25
CA LEU A 48 1.14 -8.18 -6.84
C LEU A 48 0.44 -8.81 -8.05
N LYS A 49 0.24 -8.04 -9.12
CA LYS A 49 -0.37 -8.52 -10.38
C LYS A 49 0.41 -9.67 -11.02
N LYS A 50 1.74 -9.69 -10.92
CA LYS A 50 2.57 -10.83 -11.36
C LYS A 50 2.27 -12.14 -10.61
N LEU A 51 1.81 -12.05 -9.37
CA LEU A 51 1.41 -13.21 -8.56
C LEU A 51 -0.08 -13.51 -8.65
N LEU A 52 -0.90 -12.49 -8.94
CA LEU A 52 -2.36 -12.58 -9.05
C LEU A 52 -2.82 -11.74 -10.27
N PRO A 53 -2.87 -12.32 -11.48
CA PRO A 53 -3.09 -11.57 -12.73
C PRO A 53 -4.41 -10.80 -12.85
N SER A 54 -5.41 -11.14 -12.03
CA SER A 54 -6.73 -10.49 -12.02
C SER A 54 -6.77 -9.14 -11.30
N VAL A 55 -5.65 -8.71 -10.69
CA VAL A 55 -5.52 -7.43 -9.99
C VAL A 55 -5.49 -6.26 -10.97
N VAL A 56 -6.22 -5.19 -10.64
CA VAL A 56 -6.10 -3.88 -11.31
C VAL A 56 -5.17 -3.00 -10.47
N GLY A 57 -4.11 -2.50 -11.08
CA GLY A 57 -3.14 -1.60 -10.46
C GLY A 57 -3.46 -0.13 -10.69
N TYR A 58 -3.31 0.69 -9.65
CA TYR A 58 -3.28 2.13 -9.74
C TYR A 58 -2.05 2.67 -9.00
N ASP A 59 -1.36 3.60 -9.61
CA ASP A 59 -0.25 4.35 -9.04
C ASP A 59 -0.45 5.86 -9.33
N ILE A 60 0.25 6.73 -8.61
CA ILE A 60 0.24 8.16 -8.94
C ILE A 60 0.96 8.43 -10.27
N LEU A 61 1.88 7.53 -10.66
CA LEU A 61 2.53 7.55 -11.96
C LEU A 61 1.65 6.88 -13.03
N PRO A 62 1.17 7.63 -14.04
CA PRO A 62 0.22 7.09 -15.01
C PRO A 62 0.76 5.92 -15.83
N ASP A 63 2.06 5.89 -16.10
CA ASP A 63 2.72 4.83 -16.88
C ASP A 63 2.95 3.54 -16.09
N LEU A 64 2.75 3.58 -14.77
CA LEU A 64 2.73 2.40 -13.89
C LEU A 64 1.30 1.92 -13.58
N SER A 65 0.27 2.63 -14.05
CA SER A 65 -1.12 2.36 -13.73
C SER A 65 -1.84 1.59 -14.84
N ASP A 66 -2.75 0.69 -14.45
CA ASP A 66 -3.69 0.07 -15.41
C ASP A 66 -4.89 0.99 -15.72
N VAL A 67 -5.18 1.93 -14.81
CA VAL A 67 -6.32 2.86 -14.89
C VAL A 67 -5.91 4.27 -14.51
N ALA A 68 -6.56 5.28 -15.10
CA ALA A 68 -6.29 6.69 -14.80
C ALA A 68 -6.89 7.16 -13.47
N ASP A 69 -8.00 6.55 -13.03
CA ASP A 69 -8.65 6.86 -11.75
C ASP A 69 -9.15 5.58 -11.08
N TRP A 70 -8.56 5.25 -9.93
CA TRP A 70 -8.93 4.08 -9.16
C TRP A 70 -10.38 4.08 -8.66
N ARG A 71 -11.00 5.27 -8.50
CA ARG A 71 -12.38 5.42 -8.04
C ARG A 71 -13.39 4.84 -9.02
N SER A 72 -13.00 4.69 -10.29
CA SER A 72 -13.82 4.09 -11.36
C SER A 72 -13.83 2.56 -11.34
N VAL A 73 -12.94 1.93 -10.56
CA VAL A 73 -12.77 0.48 -10.52
C VAL A 73 -13.76 -0.14 -9.55
N LYS A 74 -14.41 -1.24 -9.96
CA LYS A 74 -15.20 -2.07 -9.05
C LYS A 74 -14.30 -3.06 -8.33
N PHE A 75 -14.19 -2.97 -7.01
CA PHE A 75 -13.39 -3.86 -6.19
C PHE A 75 -14.14 -4.31 -4.92
N ASP A 76 -13.76 -5.48 -4.43
CA ASP A 76 -14.17 -6.01 -3.11
C ASP A 76 -13.10 -5.73 -2.05
N THR A 77 -11.83 -5.69 -2.48
CA THR A 77 -10.67 -5.46 -1.61
C THR A 77 -9.71 -4.48 -2.27
N VAL A 78 -9.17 -3.55 -1.47
CA VAL A 78 -8.03 -2.70 -1.84
C VAL A 78 -6.79 -3.16 -1.08
N VAL A 79 -5.67 -3.29 -1.78
CA VAL A 79 -4.35 -3.52 -1.19
C VAL A 79 -3.56 -2.22 -1.29
N ALA A 80 -2.99 -1.76 -0.18
CA ALA A 80 -2.07 -0.63 -0.12
C ALA A 80 -0.83 -1.05 0.69
N ASN A 81 0.14 -1.67 0.02
CA ASN A 81 1.32 -2.23 0.69
C ASN A 81 2.48 -1.22 0.70
N GLU A 82 2.84 -0.71 1.89
CA GLU A 82 3.90 0.29 2.06
C GLU A 82 3.64 1.55 1.22
N VAL A 83 2.44 2.15 1.35
CA VAL A 83 2.03 3.34 0.57
C VAL A 83 1.79 4.55 1.45
N PHE A 84 1.01 4.39 2.52
CA PHE A 84 0.52 5.54 3.29
C PHE A 84 1.58 6.22 4.16
N TYR A 85 2.79 5.67 4.29
CA TYR A 85 3.90 6.40 4.92
C TYR A 85 4.27 7.70 4.18
N LEU A 86 3.88 7.83 2.89
CA LEU A 86 4.05 9.04 2.08
C LEU A 86 2.88 10.02 2.21
N PHE A 87 1.80 9.63 2.89
CA PHE A 87 0.60 10.42 3.08
C PHE A 87 0.73 11.22 4.37
N SER A 88 0.24 12.46 4.37
CA SER A 88 -0.12 13.16 5.59
C SER A 88 -1.38 12.53 6.19
N LYS A 89 -1.65 12.81 7.47
CA LYS A 89 -2.90 12.38 8.12
C LYS A 89 -4.14 12.77 7.29
N LYS A 90 -4.21 14.02 6.81
CA LYS A 90 -5.34 14.52 6.02
C LYS A 90 -5.50 13.80 4.67
N GLU A 91 -4.39 13.50 3.99
CA GLU A 91 -4.42 12.74 2.73
C GLU A 91 -4.96 11.32 2.96
N LEU A 92 -4.55 10.65 4.04
CA LEU A 92 -5.05 9.31 4.40
C LEU A 92 -6.52 9.36 4.81
N GLU A 93 -6.95 10.40 5.55
CA GLU A 93 -8.36 10.63 5.82
C GLU A 93 -9.13 10.77 4.50
N ILE A 94 -8.76 11.69 3.61
CA ILE A 94 -9.44 11.86 2.31
C ILE A 94 -9.53 10.54 1.53
N PHE A 95 -8.44 9.77 1.46
CA PHE A 95 -8.45 8.45 0.83
C PHE A 95 -9.51 7.52 1.44
N LEU A 96 -9.60 7.45 2.77
CA LEU A 96 -10.59 6.62 3.45
C LEU A 96 -12.03 7.08 3.18
N ASP A 97 -12.28 8.40 3.06
CA ASP A 97 -13.59 8.93 2.69
C ASP A 97 -13.99 8.54 1.27
N GLU A 98 -13.05 8.63 0.34
CA GLU A 98 -13.26 8.23 -1.05
C GLU A 98 -13.48 6.73 -1.17
N LEU A 99 -12.68 5.93 -0.45
CA LEU A 99 -12.82 4.47 -0.43
C LEU A 99 -14.20 4.06 0.08
N TYR A 100 -14.68 4.70 1.16
CA TYR A 100 -16.02 4.46 1.69
C TYR A 100 -17.11 4.81 0.68
N LYS A 101 -16.98 5.94 -0.03
CA LYS A 101 -17.93 6.36 -1.09
C LYS A 101 -17.96 5.37 -2.25
N CYS A 102 -16.80 4.83 -2.65
CA CYS A 102 -16.71 3.83 -3.72
C CYS A 102 -17.35 2.51 -3.30
N ASN A 103 -17.03 2.01 -2.10
CA ASN A 103 -17.60 0.78 -1.57
C ASN A 103 -17.48 0.72 -0.03
N PRO A 104 -18.57 0.95 0.73
CA PRO A 104 -18.54 0.92 2.20
C PRO A 104 -18.34 -0.50 2.78
N LYS A 105 -18.48 -1.55 1.95
CA LYS A 105 -18.22 -2.94 2.31
C LYS A 105 -16.82 -3.40 1.94
N ALA A 106 -16.00 -2.54 1.32
CA ALA A 106 -14.66 -2.90 0.91
C ALA A 106 -13.79 -3.29 2.10
N GLU A 107 -12.94 -4.29 1.87
CA GLU A 107 -11.81 -4.57 2.74
C GLU A 107 -10.60 -3.74 2.31
N LEU A 108 -9.81 -3.31 3.29
CA LEU A 108 -8.52 -2.68 3.05
C LEU A 108 -7.43 -3.57 3.65
N ILE A 109 -6.42 -3.90 2.85
CA ILE A 109 -5.23 -4.61 3.31
C ILE A 109 -4.05 -3.65 3.26
N VAL A 110 -3.45 -3.37 4.41
CA VAL A 110 -2.31 -2.44 4.51
C VAL A 110 -1.09 -3.17 5.04
N GLY A 111 0.02 -3.03 4.31
CA GLY A 111 1.34 -3.45 4.77
C GLY A 111 2.07 -2.25 5.38
N ILE A 112 2.45 -2.36 6.66
CA ILE A 112 3.13 -1.30 7.41
C ILE A 112 4.45 -1.86 7.96
N SER A 113 5.57 -1.42 7.40
CA SER A 113 6.91 -1.75 7.90
C SER A 113 7.29 -0.93 9.14
N ARG A 114 8.28 -1.43 9.89
CA ARG A 114 8.90 -0.67 10.99
C ARG A 114 9.53 0.62 10.46
N GLN A 115 9.56 1.66 11.29
CA GLN A 115 10.17 2.96 10.97
C GLN A 115 11.62 2.83 10.47
N SER A 116 12.41 1.92 11.05
CA SER A 116 13.81 1.72 10.61
C SER A 116 13.92 1.23 9.16
N ILE A 117 12.96 0.45 8.68
CA ILE A 117 12.90 -0.01 7.29
C ILE A 117 12.41 1.12 6.39
N LEU A 118 11.36 1.83 6.80
CA LEU A 118 10.86 2.99 6.06
C LEU A 118 11.93 4.08 5.91
N ASN A 119 12.72 4.34 6.95
CA ASN A 119 13.86 5.27 6.89
C ASN A 119 14.88 4.81 5.85
N ASN A 120 15.13 3.50 5.74
CA ASN A 120 16.02 2.97 4.70
C ASN A 120 15.42 3.11 3.30
N ILE A 121 14.10 2.96 3.13
CA ILE A 121 13.42 3.20 1.85
C ILE A 121 13.50 4.69 1.49
N ALA A 122 13.15 5.58 2.43
CA ALA A 122 13.16 7.04 2.26
C ALA A 122 14.53 7.60 1.88
N LYS A 123 15.62 7.05 2.43
CA LYS A 123 17.00 7.42 2.02
C LYS A 123 17.26 7.21 0.53
N TYR A 124 16.60 6.24 -0.11
CA TYR A 124 16.74 6.03 -1.54
C TYR A 124 15.80 6.91 -2.37
N LEU A 125 14.74 7.50 -1.77
CA LEU A 125 13.77 8.41 -2.41
C LEU A 125 14.24 9.88 -2.45
N GLY A 126 15.19 10.24 -1.60
CA GLY A 126 15.42 11.63 -1.15
C GLY A 126 16.23 12.57 -2.05
N ASP A 127 16.13 12.49 -3.39
CA ASP A 127 16.84 13.46 -4.27
C ASP A 127 15.94 14.12 -5.34
N VAL A 128 14.61 13.95 -5.23
CA VAL A 128 13.64 14.79 -5.95
C VAL A 128 13.44 16.08 -5.16
N LYS A 129 13.42 17.24 -5.83
CA LYS A 129 13.21 18.56 -5.17
C LYS A 129 11.87 18.68 -4.40
N ASP A 130 10.93 17.76 -4.60
CA ASP A 130 9.68 17.61 -3.83
C ASP A 130 9.72 16.46 -2.78
N ALA A 131 10.81 15.69 -2.71
CA ALA A 131 11.07 14.64 -1.70
C ALA A 131 11.71 15.19 -0.41
N TYR A 132 11.42 16.45 -0.07
CA TYR A 132 11.83 17.09 1.20
C TYR A 132 11.06 16.62 2.43
N ALA A 133 10.09 15.71 2.29
CA ALA A 133 9.45 15.07 3.43
C ALA A 133 9.81 13.59 3.39
N GLY A 134 10.49 13.09 4.42
CA GLY A 134 10.65 11.64 4.60
C GLY A 134 9.29 10.95 4.80
N THR A 135 9.25 9.89 5.61
CA THR A 135 7.97 9.36 6.07
C THR A 135 7.11 10.49 6.67
N LYS A 136 5.93 10.77 6.10
CA LYS A 136 4.98 11.77 6.61
C LYS A 136 4.16 11.23 7.78
N LEU A 137 3.89 9.92 7.77
CA LEU A 137 3.29 9.19 8.87
C LEU A 137 4.28 8.16 9.41
N SER A 138 4.43 8.12 10.74
CA SER A 138 5.04 6.97 11.39
C SER A 138 4.09 5.76 11.35
N PRO A 139 4.60 4.52 11.47
CA PRO A 139 3.77 3.32 11.51
C PRO A 139 2.65 3.34 12.56
N SER A 140 2.88 3.98 13.71
CA SER A 140 1.88 4.12 14.77
C SER A 140 0.80 5.14 14.41
N GLU A 141 1.18 6.26 13.78
CA GLU A 141 0.23 7.29 13.36
C GLU A 141 -0.63 6.80 12.19
N GLU A 142 -0.02 6.14 11.19
CA GLU A 142 -0.74 5.51 10.08
C GLU A 142 -1.81 4.53 10.60
N LEU A 143 -1.41 3.63 11.51
CA LEU A 143 -2.34 2.68 12.09
C LEU A 143 -3.43 3.36 12.94
N ALA A 144 -3.11 4.45 13.64
CA ALA A 144 -4.10 5.21 14.42
C ALA A 144 -5.18 5.81 13.51
N VAL A 145 -4.78 6.48 12.42
CA VAL A 145 -5.71 7.07 11.45
C VAL A 145 -6.60 6.00 10.80
N LEU A 146 -6.01 4.85 10.42
CA LEU A 146 -6.79 3.72 9.89
C LEU A 146 -7.81 3.22 10.91
N LYS A 147 -7.40 3.07 12.18
CA LYS A 147 -8.26 2.56 13.26
C LYS A 147 -9.33 3.53 13.73
N ASP A 148 -9.23 4.82 13.42
CA ASP A 148 -10.30 5.77 13.71
C ASP A 148 -11.57 5.43 12.92
N ARG A 149 -11.42 4.96 11.67
CA ARG A 149 -12.56 4.64 10.78
C ARG A 149 -12.80 3.17 10.52
N MET A 150 -11.79 2.33 10.74
CA MET A 150 -11.86 0.91 10.40
C MET A 150 -11.56 0.02 11.61
N ASN A 151 -12.17 -1.17 11.61
CA ASN A 151 -11.84 -2.25 12.52
C ASN A 151 -10.77 -3.15 11.89
N VAL A 152 -9.77 -3.54 12.68
CA VAL A 152 -8.81 -4.58 12.29
C VAL A 152 -9.48 -5.94 12.46
N ILE A 153 -9.60 -6.68 11.36
CA ILE A 153 -10.23 -8.01 11.31
C ILE A 153 -9.18 -9.11 11.51
N ASP A 154 -8.02 -8.97 10.89
CA ASP A 154 -6.88 -9.88 11.07
C ASP A 154 -5.55 -9.11 10.95
N LYS A 155 -4.50 -9.67 11.53
CA LYS A 155 -3.14 -9.15 11.48
C LYS A 155 -2.16 -10.31 11.29
N LYS A 156 -1.21 -10.14 10.37
CA LYS A 156 -0.05 -11.04 10.23
C LYS A 156 1.24 -10.24 10.23
N THR A 157 2.30 -10.81 10.79
CA THR A 157 3.62 -10.18 10.81
C THR A 157 4.60 -10.97 9.94
N VAL A 158 5.38 -10.30 9.09
CA VAL A 158 6.45 -10.91 8.29
C VAL A 158 7.80 -10.60 8.94
N TRP A 159 8.46 -11.65 9.46
CA TRP A 159 9.80 -11.58 10.08
C TRP A 159 9.99 -10.44 11.08
N PHE A 160 8.93 -10.11 11.83
CA PHE A 160 8.88 -8.98 12.75
C PHE A 160 9.04 -7.59 12.11
N MET A 161 9.26 -7.50 10.80
CA MET A 161 9.63 -6.31 10.06
C MET A 161 8.44 -5.54 9.48
N CYS A 162 7.42 -6.25 8.99
CA CYS A 162 6.21 -5.67 8.43
C CYS A 162 4.97 -6.32 9.06
N ASN A 163 4.00 -5.49 9.44
CA ASN A 163 2.67 -5.92 9.83
C ASN A 163 1.71 -5.72 8.67
N ILE A 164 0.96 -6.76 8.34
CA ILE A 164 -0.09 -6.75 7.35
C ILE A 164 -1.41 -6.79 8.12
N TYR A 165 -2.23 -5.76 7.92
CA TYR A 165 -3.54 -5.62 8.54
C TYR A 165 -4.62 -5.84 7.49
N LEU A 166 -5.62 -6.66 7.81
CA LEU A 166 -6.88 -6.70 7.10
C LEU A 166 -7.89 -5.86 7.89
N LEU A 167 -8.49 -4.86 7.25
CA LEU A 167 -9.40 -3.92 7.86
C LEU A 167 -10.74 -3.86 7.12
N ARG A 168 -11.79 -3.49 7.85
CA ARG A 168 -13.11 -3.13 7.31
C ARG A 168 -13.63 -1.87 7.98
N PHE A 169 -14.43 -1.06 7.28
CA PHE A 169 -15.06 0.10 7.89
C PHE A 169 -15.88 -0.30 9.11
N LYS A 170 -15.85 0.55 10.14
CA LYS A 170 -16.78 0.44 11.26
C LYS A 170 -18.19 0.61 10.70
N HIS A 171 -19.13 -0.21 11.18
CA HIS A 171 -20.54 0.05 10.92
C HIS A 171 -20.86 1.43 11.51
N LEU A 172 -21.15 2.40 10.64
CA LEU A 172 -21.77 3.66 11.02
C LEU A 172 -23.28 3.45 11.17
#